data_AF-A0A3S6PZW8-F1
#
_entry.id   AF-A0A3S6PZW8-F1
#
_cell.length_a   1.000
_cell.length_b   1.000
_cell.length_c   1.000
_cell.angle_alpha   90.00
_cell.angle_beta   90.00
_cell.angle_gamma   90.00
#
_symmetry.space_group_name_H-M   'P 1'
#
loop_
_entity.id
_entity.type
_entity.pdbx_description
1 polymer ?
#
loop_
_entity_poly.entity_id
_entity_poly.type
_entity_poly.pdbx_seq_one_letter_code
_entity_poly.pdbx_strand_id
1 'polypeptide(L)'
;GVVTDEVDYLSAIEEGQFVIAQANAKLNEDGTFADELITARQKGESGLHPREHAQYMDVATNQVVSIAASLIPFLEHDDANRALMGTNMQ
;
A
#
# COMPACT_ATOMS: atom_id res chain seq x y z
N GLY A 1 -8.93 7.59 -10.81
CA GLY A 1 -8.59 8.91 -11.37
C GLY A 1 -8.38 9.93 -10.27
N VAL A 2 -9.41 10.14 -9.44
CA VAL A 2 -9.35 10.86 -8.16
C VAL A 2 -9.48 9.83 -7.03
N VAL A 3 -8.70 9.97 -5.97
CA VAL A 3 -8.78 9.15 -4.75
C VAL A 3 -9.90 9.68 -3.87
N THR A 4 -10.72 8.78 -3.31
CA THR A 4 -11.83 9.10 -2.40
C THR A 4 -11.52 8.63 -0.98
N ASP A 5 -12.29 9.15 -0.01
CA ASP A 5 -12.26 8.70 1.40
C ASP A 5 -13.20 7.50 1.66
N GLU A 6 -13.74 6.89 0.60
CA GLU A 6 -14.60 5.71 0.71
C GLU A 6 -13.74 4.45 0.84
N VAL A 7 -14.02 3.65 1.88
CA VAL A 7 -13.23 2.46 2.19
C VAL A 7 -14.04 1.19 1.93
N ASP A 8 -13.54 0.38 1.02
CA ASP A 8 -14.09 -0.95 0.71
C ASP A 8 -13.17 -2.06 1.22
N TYR A 9 -13.78 -3.09 1.81
CA TYR A 9 -13.08 -4.29 2.24
C TYR A 9 -13.14 -5.35 1.14
N LEU A 10 -11.98 -5.67 0.57
CA LEU A 10 -11.85 -6.65 -0.51
C LEU A 10 -11.33 -7.98 0.03
N SER A 11 -11.90 -9.09 -0.44
CA SER A 11 -11.30 -10.42 -0.28
C SER A 11 -10.11 -10.59 -1.23
N ALA A 12 -9.24 -11.57 -0.96
CA ALA A 12 -8.08 -11.86 -1.81
C ALA A 12 -8.45 -12.21 -3.27
N ILE A 13 -9.64 -12.76 -3.50
CA ILE A 13 -10.14 -13.11 -4.84
C ILE A 13 -10.53 -11.83 -5.60
N GLU A 14 -11.21 -10.91 -4.91
CA GLU A 14 -11.63 -9.62 -5.47
C GLU A 14 -10.43 -8.71 -5.72
N GLU A 15 -9.48 -8.65 -4.78
CA GLU A 15 -8.25 -7.86 -4.88
C GLU A 15 -7.51 -8.14 -6.21
N GLY A 16 -7.42 -9.41 -6.60
CA GLY A 16 -6.74 -9.83 -7.83
C GLY A 16 -7.39 -9.34 -9.13
N GLN A 17 -8.61 -8.82 -9.09
CA GLN A 17 -9.28 -8.24 -10.26
C GLN A 17 -8.93 -6.76 -10.47
N PHE A 18 -8.38 -6.09 -9.45
CA PHE A 18 -8.14 -4.66 -9.46
C PHE A 18 -6.65 -4.31 -9.47
N VAL A 19 -6.36 -3.11 -9.94
CA VAL A 19 -5.06 -2.43 -9.83
C VAL A 19 -5.13 -1.52 -8.62
N ILE A 20 -4.26 -1.78 -7.64
CA ILE A 20 -4.27 -1.10 -6.35
C ILE A 20 -3.01 -0.25 -6.22
N ALA A 21 -3.19 1.07 -6.15
CA ALA A 21 -2.12 2.03 -5.95
C ALA A 21 -1.56 1.93 -4.52
N GLN A 22 -0.26 2.17 -4.37
CA GLN A 22 0.38 2.22 -3.05
C GLN A 22 -0.02 3.48 -2.26
N ALA A 23 -0.09 3.37 -0.94
CA ALA A 23 -0.49 4.46 -0.03
C ALA A 23 0.47 5.67 -0.07
N ASN A 24 1.71 5.47 -0.51
CA ASN A 24 2.73 6.52 -0.63
C ASN A 24 2.74 7.22 -2.01
N ALA A 25 1.83 6.86 -2.92
CA ALA A 25 1.70 7.52 -4.21
C ALA A 25 1.42 9.01 -4.01
N LYS A 26 2.11 9.87 -4.76
CA LYS A 26 1.99 11.32 -4.60
C LYS A 26 0.67 11.80 -5.20
N LEU A 27 -0.13 12.49 -4.39
CA LEU A 27 -1.40 13.10 -4.81
C LEU A 27 -1.28 14.62 -4.90
N ASN A 28 -2.08 15.20 -5.79
CA ASN A 28 -2.35 16.63 -5.86
C ASN A 28 -3.42 17.02 -4.83
N GLU A 29 -3.62 18.33 -4.61
CA GLU A 29 -4.63 18.85 -3.66
C GLU A 29 -6.07 18.45 -4.01
N ASP A 30 -6.34 18.13 -5.27
CA ASP A 30 -7.64 17.66 -5.76
C ASP A 30 -7.82 16.14 -5.62
N GLY A 31 -6.87 15.43 -5.02
CA GLY A 31 -6.88 13.98 -4.85
C GLY A 31 -6.51 13.18 -6.11
N THR A 32 -6.07 13.84 -7.19
CA THR A 32 -5.54 13.13 -8.37
C THR A 32 -4.10 12.70 -8.16
N PHE A 33 -3.66 11.62 -8.84
CA PHE A 33 -2.25 11.25 -8.86
C PHE A 33 -1.41 12.32 -9.59
N ALA A 34 -0.32 12.74 -8.95
CA ALA A 34 0.61 13.73 -9.47
C ALA A 34 1.45 13.20 -10.63
N ASP A 35 1.79 11.91 -10.59
CA ASP A 35 2.59 11.23 -11.61
C ASP A 35 1.71 10.49 -12.63
N GLU A 36 2.13 10.43 -13.89
CA GLU A 36 1.42 9.68 -14.94
C GLU A 36 1.53 8.16 -14.74
N LEU A 37 2.69 7.71 -14.26
CA LEU A 37 2.96 6.32 -13.89
C LEU A 37 3.11 6.24 -12.38
N ILE A 38 2.33 5.37 -11.76
CA ILE A 38 2.32 5.15 -10.32
C ILE A 38 2.69 3.71 -9.99
N THR A 39 3.30 3.50 -8.82
CA THR A 39 3.52 2.15 -8.30
C THR A 39 2.20 1.57 -7.83
N ALA A 40 1.82 0.45 -8.43
CA ALA A 40 0.61 -0.27 -8.10
C ALA A 40 0.85 -1.77 -8.13
N ARG A 41 -0.08 -2.53 -7.55
CA ARG A 41 -0.09 -4.00 -7.61
C ARG A 41 -1.33 -4.51 -8.30
N GLN A 42 -1.19 -5.62 -9.00
CA GLN A 42 -2.28 -6.39 -9.58
C GLN A 42 -1.91 -7.87 -9.57
N LYS A 43 -2.80 -8.74 -9.08
CA LYS A 43 -2.58 -10.20 -9.02
C LYS A 43 -1.27 -10.61 -8.32
N GLY A 44 -0.87 -9.86 -7.29
CA GLY A 44 0.34 -10.13 -6.51
C GLY A 44 1.64 -9.64 -7.14
N GLU A 45 1.61 -9.09 -8.35
CA GLU A 45 2.77 -8.46 -8.97
C GLU A 45 2.73 -6.95 -8.76
N SER A 46 3.87 -6.36 -8.41
CA SER A 46 4.05 -4.91 -8.27
C SER A 46 4.78 -4.35 -9.48
N GLY A 47 4.34 -3.20 -9.96
CA GLY A 47 4.93 -2.55 -11.13
C GLY A 47 4.52 -1.10 -11.27
N LEU A 48 4.96 -0.47 -12.36
CA LEU A 48 4.49 0.85 -12.76
C LEU A 48 3.25 0.69 -13.63
N HIS A 49 2.16 1.37 -13.26
CA HIS A 49 0.92 1.39 -14.00
C HIS A 49 0.53 2.84 -14.33
N PRO A 50 -0.09 3.09 -15.49
CA PRO A 50 -0.74 4.36 -15.75
C PRO A 50 -1.76 4.69 -14.66
N ARG A 51 -1.77 5.93 -14.18
CA ARG A 51 -2.65 6.36 -13.08
C ARG A 51 -4.14 6.16 -13.36
N GLU A 52 -4.54 6.15 -14.63
CA GLU A 52 -5.90 5.89 -15.09
C GLU A 52 -6.36 4.44 -14.86
N HIS A 53 -5.42 3.51 -14.72
CA HIS A 53 -5.74 2.10 -14.47
C HIS A 53 -5.95 1.79 -12.99
N ALA A 54 -5.51 2.65 -12.07
CA ALA A 54 -5.74 2.43 -10.64
C ALA A 54 -7.22 2.57 -10.28
N GLN A 55 -7.75 1.53 -9.64
CA GLN A 55 -9.15 1.44 -9.22
C GLN A 55 -9.30 1.59 -7.71
N TYR A 56 -8.30 1.14 -6.94
CA TYR A 56 -8.24 1.32 -5.49
C TYR A 56 -6.87 1.85 -5.07
N MET A 57 -6.77 2.31 -3.82
CA MET A 57 -5.52 2.72 -3.19
C MET A 57 -5.47 2.13 -1.79
N ASP A 58 -4.26 1.77 -1.36
CA ASP A 58 -4.00 1.33 0.01
C ASP A 58 -4.36 2.42 1.02
N VAL A 59 -4.96 2.03 2.14
CA VAL A 59 -5.43 2.98 3.17
C VAL A 59 -4.25 3.54 3.97
N ALA A 60 -3.23 2.72 4.22
CA ALA A 60 -2.06 3.12 4.99
C ALA A 60 -0.81 2.33 4.60
N THR A 61 0.37 2.95 4.74
CA THR A 61 1.66 2.32 4.43
C THR A 61 1.99 1.14 5.35
N ASN A 62 1.42 1.13 6.56
CA ASN A 62 1.62 0.07 7.56
C ASN A 62 0.52 -1.01 7.54
N GLN A 63 -0.42 -0.98 6.60
CA GLN A 63 -1.55 -1.94 6.59
C GLN A 63 -1.10 -3.41 6.42
N VAL A 64 0.13 -3.65 5.94
CA VAL A 64 0.71 -4.97 5.72
C VAL A 64 1.41 -5.51 6.98
N VAL A 65 1.71 -4.63 7.95
CA VAL A 65 2.44 -5.02 9.17
C VAL A 65 1.50 -5.22 10.36
N SER A 66 1.83 -6.17 11.22
CA SER A 66 1.06 -6.42 12.45
C SER A 66 1.19 -5.26 13.44
N ILE A 67 0.33 -5.24 14.47
CA ILE A 67 0.36 -4.22 15.53
C ILE A 67 1.73 -4.19 16.21
N ALA A 68 2.31 -5.35 16.53
CA ALA A 68 3.62 -5.44 17.20
C ALA A 68 4.76 -4.89 16.31
N ALA A 69 4.75 -5.20 15.01
CA ALA A 69 5.75 -4.68 14.07
C ALA A 69 5.59 -3.16 13.86
N SER A 70 4.35 -2.66 13.85
CA SER A 70 4.05 -1.23 13.68
C SER A 70 4.59 -0.35 14.81
N LEU A 71 4.91 -0.92 15.97
CA LEU A 71 5.47 -0.20 17.12
C LEU A 71 7.01 -0.07 17.07
N ILE A 72 7.67 -0.71 16.10
CA ILE A 72 9.12 -0.63 15.92
C ILE A 72 9.43 0.65 15.12
N PRO A 73 10.11 1.66 15.72
CA PRO A 73 10.49 2.86 14.98
C PRO A 73 11.57 2.52 13.94
N PHE A 74 11.51 3.17 12.76
CA PHE A 74 12.46 2.99 11.66
C PHE A 74 12.51 1.55 11.11
N LEU A 75 11.38 0.83 11.14
CA LEU A 75 11.25 -0.54 10.66
C LEU A 75 11.70 -0.69 9.20
N GLU A 76 11.48 0.34 8.38
CA GLU A 76 11.91 0.42 6.98
C GLU A 76 13.43 0.36 6.79
N HIS A 77 14.20 0.62 7.86
CA HIS A 77 15.65 0.55 7.91
C HIS A 77 16.15 -0.74 8.57
N ASP A 78 15.24 -1.61 8.99
CA ASP A 78 15.53 -2.86 9.69
C ASP A 78 15.47 -4.08 8.74
N ASP A 79 16.29 -5.10 9.02
CA ASP A 79 16.24 -6.36 8.28
C ASP A 79 15.04 -7.17 8.77
N ALA A 80 14.33 -7.83 7.86
CA ALA A 80 13.13 -8.61 8.17
C ALA A 80 13.35 -9.64 9.30
N ASN A 81 14.56 -10.22 9.41
CA ASN A 81 14.87 -11.17 10.48
C ASN A 81 15.01 -10.51 11.85
N ARG A 82 15.56 -9.28 11.91
CA ARG A 82 15.72 -8.53 13.15
C ARG A 82 14.38 -7.93 13.59
N ALA A 83 13.53 -7.50 12.65
CA ALA A 83 12.14 -7.16 12.93
C ALA A 83 11.31 -8.35 13.48
N LEU A 84 11.47 -9.55 12.90
CA LEU A 84 10.79 -10.77 13.36
C LEU A 84 11.24 -11.19 14.76
N MET A 85 12.54 -11.10 15.06
CA MET A 85 13.03 -11.40 16.41
C MET A 85 12.62 -10.32 17.42
N GLY A 86 12.62 -9.05 17.03
CA GLY A 86 12.18 -7.93 17.88
C GLY A 86 10.69 -8.00 18.26
N THR A 87 9.84 -8.44 17.34
CA THR A 87 8.39 -8.60 17.60
C THR A 87 8.05 -9.80 18.49
N ASN A 88 8.90 -10.83 18.56
CA ASN A 88 8.68 -12.01 19.42
C ASN A 88 9.34 -11.91 20.81
N MET A 89 10.13 -10.86 21.07
CA MET A 89 10.77 -10.61 22.37
C MET A 89 10.06 -9.54 23.20
N GLN A 90 8.98 -8.92 22.69
CA GLN A 90 8.07 -8.10 23.49
C GLN A 90 7.13 -8.95 24.34
#